data_AF-A0A3R8ZAC2-F1
#
_entry.id   AF-A0A3R8ZAC2-F1
#
_cell.length_a   1.000
_cell.length_b   1.000
_cell.length_c   1.000
_cell.angle_alpha   90.00
_cell.angle_beta   90.00
_cell.angle_gamma   90.00
#
_symmetry.space_group_name_H-M   'P 1'
#
loop_
_entity.id
_entity.type
_entity.pdbx_description
1 polymer ?
#
loop_
_entity_poly.entity_id
_entity_poly.type
_entity_poly.pdbx_seq_one_letter_code
_entity_poly.pdbx_strand_id
1 'polypeptide(L)'
;MADVKNMPAPLGAAIDPFEDYEDGLTPHARAMDDRKFTINFGPQHPAAHGVLRLVLELDGELVTRVDPHIGLLHRGTEKLMEARTYLQNIPYLDRLDYVSPMNQEHAFCLAIERLLGLDVPYRGQLIRVLYSEMGRILNHLLNATMQAMDVGALTPPLWGHEEREKLMVFYERACGARLHANYFRPGGVHQDLTPELIDDIGRWCAEFPAKLADIESLVTENRIFKQRNVDIGVVSKENAMAWGFSGVMLRGSDIAWDLRKAQPYDCYADMEFDIVVGKNGDCWDRYLVRVEEMRQSVRIMEQCIHKLRNCPGEPVLTEDHKIAPPRRGEMKRSMEALIHHFKLYTEGFRTPEGEVYAAVEAPKGEFGVYLVSDGTNKPYRVKLSAPGFRHLQAMDWMNRGHMLADVSAILGSLDMVFGEVDR
;
A
#
# COMPACT_ATOMS: atom_id res chain seq x y z
N MET A 1 61.08 -58.46 35.94
CA MET A 1 59.73 -58.94 36.30
C MET A 1 58.79 -58.34 35.27
N ALA A 2 58.27 -59.17 34.37
CA ALA A 2 57.45 -58.73 33.25
C ALA A 2 55.98 -58.59 33.68
N ASP A 3 55.36 -57.47 33.32
CA ASP A 3 54.06 -57.03 33.79
C ASP A 3 52.87 -57.72 33.12
N VAL A 4 51.87 -57.97 33.96
CA VAL A 4 50.60 -58.66 33.74
C VAL A 4 49.73 -57.88 32.76
N LYS A 5 49.76 -58.25 31.48
CA LYS A 5 48.92 -57.65 30.42
C LYS A 5 48.03 -58.66 29.67
N ASN A 6 47.72 -59.81 30.27
CA ASN A 6 46.80 -60.80 29.71
C ASN A 6 45.87 -61.36 30.79
N MET A 7 44.71 -60.73 30.98
CA MET A 7 43.51 -61.41 31.47
C MET A 7 42.36 -61.11 30.50
N PRO A 8 41.57 -62.11 30.08
CA PRO A 8 40.39 -61.89 29.23
C PRO A 8 39.24 -61.29 30.05
N ALA A 9 38.48 -60.38 29.42
CA ALA A 9 37.31 -59.72 30.00
C ALA A 9 36.17 -60.74 30.31
N PRO A 10 35.34 -60.49 31.34
CA PRO A 10 34.25 -61.39 31.71
C PRO A 10 33.15 -61.40 30.64
N LEU A 11 32.71 -62.60 30.25
CA LEU A 11 31.53 -62.83 29.41
C LEU A 11 30.27 -62.37 30.18
N GLY A 12 29.54 -61.39 29.63
CA GLY A 12 28.21 -61.06 30.14
C GLY A 12 27.67 -59.64 29.95
N ALA A 13 28.26 -58.78 29.13
CA ALA A 13 27.59 -57.54 28.72
C ALA A 13 26.72 -57.81 27.49
N ALA A 14 25.40 -57.73 27.65
CA ALA A 14 24.47 -57.67 26.52
C ALA A 14 24.75 -56.37 25.77
N ILE A 15 25.49 -56.46 24.66
CA ILE A 15 25.64 -55.38 23.70
C ILE A 15 24.31 -55.30 22.97
N ASP A 16 23.59 -54.20 23.14
CA ASP A 16 22.39 -53.93 22.36
C ASP A 16 22.82 -53.83 20.88
N PRO A 17 22.33 -54.68 19.96
CA PRO A 17 22.83 -54.72 18.57
C PRO A 17 22.51 -53.47 17.75
N PHE A 18 21.90 -52.46 18.38
CA PHE A 18 21.39 -51.24 17.77
C PHE A 18 22.00 -49.96 18.36
N GLU A 19 22.92 -50.03 19.33
CA GLU A 19 23.62 -48.83 19.85
C GLU A 19 24.57 -48.20 18.81
N ASP A 20 25.09 -49.00 17.87
CA ASP A 20 26.01 -48.55 16.80
C ASP A 20 25.32 -48.27 15.45
N TYR A 21 23.99 -48.12 15.43
CA TYR A 21 23.29 -47.55 14.28
C TYR A 21 23.43 -46.02 14.31
N GLU A 22 24.69 -45.54 14.20
CA GLU A 22 24.93 -44.16 13.78
C GLU A 22 24.18 -43.96 12.45
N ASP A 23 23.27 -42.98 12.40
CA ASP A 23 22.54 -42.59 11.20
C ASP A 23 23.45 -42.74 9.98
N GLY A 24 23.00 -43.50 8.97
CA GLY A 24 23.75 -43.91 7.77
C GLY A 24 24.17 -42.77 6.83
N LEU A 25 24.31 -41.56 7.37
CA LEU A 25 24.80 -40.35 6.77
C LEU A 25 26.33 -40.43 6.64
N THR A 26 26.81 -40.27 5.41
CA THR A 26 28.25 -40.15 5.15
C THR A 26 28.87 -38.95 5.88
N PRO A 27 30.18 -38.96 6.17
CA PRO A 27 30.88 -37.79 6.73
C PRO A 27 30.71 -36.51 5.91
N HIS A 28 30.49 -36.66 4.58
CA HIS A 28 30.15 -35.54 3.71
C HIS A 28 28.74 -34.99 3.99
N ALA A 29 27.75 -35.85 4.27
CA ALA A 29 26.40 -35.44 4.63
C ALA A 29 26.37 -34.72 5.99
N ARG A 30 27.13 -35.18 6.99
CA ARG A 30 27.30 -34.48 8.28
C ARG A 30 27.97 -33.10 8.11
N ALA A 31 28.89 -32.96 7.16
CA ALA A 31 29.48 -31.66 6.79
C ALA A 31 28.59 -30.80 5.88
N MET A 32 27.47 -31.36 5.39
CA MET A 32 26.47 -30.68 4.56
C MET A 32 25.33 -30.11 5.40
N ASP A 33 25.01 -30.70 6.55
CA ASP A 33 24.01 -30.16 7.51
C ASP A 33 24.31 -28.71 7.94
N ASP A 34 25.58 -28.31 7.97
CA ASP A 34 25.98 -26.92 8.27
C ASP A 34 25.98 -25.98 7.05
N ARG A 35 25.77 -26.50 5.83
CA ARG A 35 25.85 -25.69 4.60
C ARG A 35 24.49 -25.15 4.19
N LYS A 36 24.18 -23.96 4.72
CA LYS A 36 23.07 -23.14 4.22
C LYS A 36 23.31 -22.75 2.75
N PHE A 37 22.31 -22.94 1.91
CA PHE A 37 22.34 -22.52 0.52
C PHE A 37 21.88 -21.08 0.39
N THR A 38 22.67 -20.24 -0.29
CA THR A 38 22.27 -18.86 -0.57
C THR A 38 21.68 -18.77 -1.98
N ILE A 39 20.44 -18.31 -2.08
CA ILE A 39 19.76 -18.07 -3.36
C ILE A 39 19.48 -16.57 -3.49
N ASN A 40 19.91 -15.98 -4.61
CA ASN A 40 19.49 -14.63 -4.98
C ASN A 40 18.16 -14.74 -5.73
N PHE A 41 17.10 -14.25 -5.11
CA PHE A 41 15.79 -14.10 -5.74
C PHE A 41 15.67 -12.66 -6.26
N GLY A 42 15.63 -12.49 -7.58
CA GLY A 42 15.68 -11.19 -8.26
C GLY A 42 17.10 -10.76 -8.68
N PRO A 43 17.29 -9.53 -9.19
CA PRO A 43 16.39 -8.37 -9.14
C PRO A 43 15.18 -8.43 -10.08
N GLN A 44 15.21 -9.30 -11.09
CA GLN A 44 14.12 -9.51 -12.04
C GLN A 44 13.49 -10.89 -11.79
N HIS A 45 12.29 -10.91 -11.22
CA HIS A 45 11.51 -12.12 -11.02
C HIS A 45 10.02 -11.78 -11.11
N PRO A 46 9.15 -12.60 -11.75
CA PRO A 46 7.73 -12.27 -11.91
C PRO A 46 6.98 -11.95 -10.61
N ALA A 47 7.22 -12.73 -9.56
CA ALA A 47 6.62 -12.52 -8.23
C ALA A 47 7.20 -11.30 -7.47
N ALA A 48 8.36 -10.79 -7.89
CA ALA A 48 8.83 -9.48 -7.44
C ALA A 48 8.19 -8.45 -8.37
N HIS A 49 6.94 -8.05 -8.11
CA HIS A 49 6.24 -7.02 -8.87
C HIS A 49 6.98 -5.68 -8.79
N GLY A 50 7.91 -5.46 -9.72
CA GLY A 50 8.87 -4.36 -9.72
C GLY A 50 10.31 -4.88 -9.72
N VAL A 51 11.16 -4.32 -8.85
CA VAL A 51 12.58 -4.66 -8.79
C VAL A 51 12.96 -4.87 -7.34
N LEU A 52 13.16 -6.14 -6.96
CA LEU A 52 13.54 -6.51 -5.60
C LEU A 52 14.60 -7.60 -5.66
N ARG A 53 15.67 -7.44 -4.89
CA ARG A 53 16.68 -8.46 -4.69
C ARG A 53 16.55 -9.01 -3.27
N LEU A 54 16.06 -10.23 -3.12
CA LEU A 54 16.01 -10.98 -1.87
C LEU A 54 17.18 -11.96 -1.84
N VAL A 55 18.07 -11.84 -0.86
CA VAL A 55 19.09 -12.87 -0.59
C VAL A 55 18.51 -13.81 0.46
N LEU A 56 18.22 -15.04 0.04
CA LEU A 56 17.61 -16.07 0.90
C LEU A 56 18.69 -17.05 1.34
N GLU A 57 18.78 -17.33 2.63
CA GLU A 57 19.52 -18.47 3.17
C GLU A 57 18.54 -19.61 3.45
N LEU A 58 18.70 -20.70 2.71
CA LEU A 58 17.85 -21.88 2.80
C LEU A 58 18.58 -23.04 3.47
N ASP A 59 17.82 -23.78 4.27
CA ASP A 59 18.17 -25.12 4.74
C ASP A 59 17.21 -26.12 4.07
N GLY A 60 17.70 -26.76 3.00
CA GLY A 60 16.84 -27.48 2.07
C GLY A 60 15.78 -26.58 1.43
N GLU A 61 14.50 -26.81 1.77
CA GLU A 61 13.37 -26.00 1.31
C GLU A 61 12.96 -24.89 2.29
N LEU A 62 13.43 -24.96 3.54
CA LEU A 62 13.05 -24.05 4.61
C LEU A 62 13.89 -22.78 4.57
N VAL A 63 13.23 -21.63 4.67
CA VAL A 63 13.87 -20.33 4.72
C VAL A 63 14.35 -20.05 6.14
N THR A 64 15.66 -19.85 6.32
CA THR A 64 16.27 -19.53 7.62
C THR A 64 16.51 -18.04 7.82
N ARG A 65 16.80 -17.31 6.75
CA ARG A 65 17.04 -15.86 6.77
C ARG A 65 16.71 -15.25 5.41
N VAL A 66 16.16 -14.04 5.43
CA VAL A 66 15.87 -13.23 4.24
C VAL A 66 16.45 -11.83 4.40
N ASP A 67 17.34 -11.45 3.50
CA ASP A 67 17.83 -10.07 3.41
C ASP A 67 17.24 -9.37 2.18
N PRO A 68 16.26 -8.46 2.34
CA PRO A 68 15.74 -7.64 1.25
C PRO A 68 16.70 -6.48 0.92
N HIS A 69 17.39 -6.58 -0.21
CA HIS A 69 18.14 -5.46 -0.79
C HIS A 69 17.21 -4.56 -1.61
N ILE A 70 16.95 -3.38 -1.06
CA ILE A 70 16.16 -2.31 -1.67
C ILE A 70 17.05 -1.17 -2.20
N GLY A 71 16.44 -0.14 -2.79
CA GLY A 71 17.13 1.03 -3.33
C GLY A 71 17.38 0.98 -4.84
N LEU A 72 16.92 -0.07 -5.52
CA LEU A 72 17.07 -0.22 -6.97
C LEU A 72 16.21 0.79 -7.74
N LEU A 73 15.11 1.26 -7.13
CA LEU A 73 14.24 2.29 -7.70
C LEU A 73 14.37 3.63 -6.95
N HIS A 74 15.48 3.86 -6.23
CA HIS A 74 15.69 5.12 -5.50
C HIS A 74 15.93 6.28 -6.47
N ARG A 75 15.05 7.28 -6.42
CA ARG A 75 15.06 8.42 -7.35
C ARG A 75 15.44 9.75 -6.68
N GLY A 76 15.77 9.74 -5.39
CA GLY A 76 16.05 10.95 -4.62
C GLY A 76 14.85 11.89 -4.56
N THR A 77 13.63 11.35 -4.44
CA THR A 77 12.37 12.07 -4.54
C THR A 77 12.27 13.16 -3.47
N GLU A 78 12.57 12.80 -2.21
CA GLU A 78 12.55 13.73 -1.09
C GLU A 78 13.52 14.90 -1.33
N LYS A 79 14.69 14.64 -1.92
CA LYS A 79 15.68 15.69 -2.23
C LYS A 79 15.24 16.58 -3.38
N LEU A 80 14.61 15.99 -4.39
CA LEU A 80 14.02 16.68 -5.53
C LEU A 80 12.84 17.58 -5.12
N MET A 81 12.11 17.21 -4.05
CA MET A 81 11.02 18.00 -3.51
C MET A 81 11.51 19.28 -2.81
N GLU A 82 12.65 19.24 -2.12
CA GLU A 82 13.25 20.43 -1.46
C GLU A 82 13.60 21.55 -2.47
N ALA A 83 13.95 21.20 -3.70
CA ALA A 83 14.38 22.17 -4.71
C ALA A 83 13.21 22.92 -5.39
N ARG A 84 11.98 22.38 -5.29
CA ARG A 84 10.80 22.78 -6.08
C ARG A 84 9.69 23.34 -5.20
N THR A 85 8.75 24.06 -5.81
CA THR A 85 7.61 24.65 -5.08
C THR A 85 6.58 23.59 -4.70
N TYR A 86 5.72 23.91 -3.73
CA TYR A 86 4.66 23.00 -3.27
C TYR A 86 3.80 22.43 -4.42
N LEU A 87 3.35 23.27 -5.34
CA LEU A 87 2.51 22.84 -6.47
C LEU A 87 3.27 21.93 -7.45
N GLN A 88 4.56 22.20 -7.68
CA GLN A 88 5.42 21.39 -8.54
C GLN A 88 5.76 20.03 -7.93
N ASN A 89 5.58 19.88 -6.62
CA ASN A 89 5.90 18.65 -5.89
C ASN A 89 4.78 17.61 -5.92
N ILE A 90 3.53 18.01 -6.18
CA ILE A 90 2.38 17.09 -6.21
C ILE A 90 2.60 15.89 -7.16
N PRO A 91 3.07 16.07 -8.41
CA PRO A 91 3.27 14.95 -9.34
C PRO A 91 4.34 13.93 -8.92
N TYR A 92 5.17 14.25 -7.93
CA TYR A 92 6.11 13.27 -7.40
C TYR A 92 5.40 12.19 -6.60
N LEU A 93 4.31 12.55 -5.91
CA LEU A 93 3.55 11.63 -5.05
C LEU A 93 2.73 10.65 -5.86
N ASP A 94 2.16 11.11 -6.98
CA ASP A 94 1.52 10.27 -8.00
C ASP A 94 2.41 9.11 -8.49
N ARG A 95 3.73 9.26 -8.37
CA ARG A 95 4.73 8.31 -8.90
C ARG A 95 5.38 7.45 -7.82
N LEU A 96 5.02 7.64 -6.55
CA LEU A 96 5.49 6.80 -5.45
C LEU A 96 4.73 5.47 -5.48
N ASP A 97 3.48 5.50 -5.02
CA ASP A 97 2.54 4.42 -5.27
C ASP A 97 1.76 4.74 -6.56
N TYR A 98 2.27 4.20 -7.66
CA TYR A 98 1.65 4.39 -8.98
C TYR A 98 0.29 3.69 -9.13
N VAL A 99 -0.13 2.90 -8.14
CA VAL A 99 -1.44 2.20 -8.15
C VAL A 99 -2.52 3.06 -7.50
N SER A 100 -2.19 3.79 -6.43
CA SER A 100 -3.12 4.69 -5.73
C SER A 100 -2.65 6.16 -5.72
N PRO A 101 -2.42 6.79 -6.89
CA PRO A 101 -1.80 8.11 -6.99
C PRO A 101 -2.57 9.19 -6.21
N MET A 102 -3.89 9.26 -6.37
CA MET A 102 -4.72 10.27 -5.71
C MET A 102 -4.70 10.18 -4.17
N ASN A 103 -4.59 8.98 -3.60
CA ASN A 103 -4.47 8.81 -2.14
C ASN A 103 -3.14 9.40 -1.63
N GLN A 104 -2.08 9.33 -2.43
CA GLN A 104 -0.77 9.91 -2.13
C GLN A 104 -0.79 11.44 -2.26
N GLU A 105 -1.44 11.97 -3.30
CA GLU A 105 -1.67 13.42 -3.44
C GLU A 105 -2.46 13.98 -2.27
N HIS A 106 -3.48 13.24 -1.82
CA HIS A 106 -4.36 13.64 -0.74
C HIS A 106 -3.56 13.89 0.54
N ALA A 107 -2.70 12.95 0.94
CA ALA A 107 -1.91 13.10 2.17
C ALA A 107 -1.02 14.36 2.16
N PHE A 108 -0.48 14.73 1.02
CA PHE A 108 0.34 15.93 0.89
C PHE A 108 -0.47 17.22 0.81
N CYS A 109 -1.60 17.22 0.10
CA CYS A 109 -2.51 18.36 0.11
C CYS A 109 -3.00 18.62 1.53
N LEU A 110 -3.35 17.56 2.27
CA LEU A 110 -3.80 17.64 3.64
C LEU A 110 -2.71 18.13 4.61
N ALA A 111 -1.44 17.74 4.38
CA ALA A 111 -0.30 18.30 5.12
C ALA A 111 -0.15 19.81 4.91
N ILE A 112 -0.27 20.27 3.65
CA ILE A 112 -0.17 21.68 3.30
C ILE A 112 -1.36 22.48 3.85
N GLU A 113 -2.57 21.93 3.78
CA GLU A 113 -3.79 22.56 4.27
C GLU A 113 -3.78 22.73 5.79
N ARG A 114 -3.35 21.69 6.53
CA ARG A 114 -3.15 21.78 7.98
C ARG A 114 -2.10 22.82 8.36
N LEU A 115 -1.03 22.94 7.57
CA LEU A 115 0.01 23.93 7.81
C LEU A 115 -0.49 25.36 7.54
N LEU A 116 -1.32 25.55 6.50
CA LEU A 116 -1.91 26.85 6.17
C LEU A 116 -3.14 27.20 7.03
N GLY A 117 -3.72 26.24 7.75
CA GLY A 117 -4.97 26.42 8.48
C GLY A 117 -6.17 26.67 7.57
N LEU A 118 -6.21 26.00 6.41
CA LEU A 118 -7.26 26.19 5.41
C LEU A 118 -8.32 25.10 5.48
N ASP A 119 -9.58 25.51 5.44
CA ASP A 119 -10.71 24.62 5.27
C ASP A 119 -11.04 24.46 3.78
N VAL A 120 -11.16 23.21 3.35
CA VAL A 120 -11.53 22.85 1.98
C VAL A 120 -13.06 22.85 1.85
N PRO A 121 -13.65 23.35 0.74
CA PRO A 121 -15.10 23.28 0.53
C PRO A 121 -15.66 21.85 0.59
N TYR A 122 -16.88 21.71 1.09
CA TYR A 122 -17.53 20.41 1.30
C TYR A 122 -17.65 19.58 0.01
N ARG A 123 -18.07 20.19 -1.11
CA ARG A 123 -18.05 19.51 -2.43
C ARG A 123 -16.66 19.02 -2.83
N GLY A 124 -15.61 19.80 -2.57
CA GLY A 124 -14.23 19.40 -2.82
C GLY A 124 -13.80 18.18 -1.99
N GLN A 125 -14.20 18.16 -0.71
CA GLN A 125 -13.98 17.02 0.19
C GLN A 125 -14.71 15.76 -0.31
N LEU A 126 -15.98 15.87 -0.74
CA LEU A 126 -16.74 14.75 -1.28
C LEU A 126 -16.07 14.14 -2.53
N ILE A 127 -15.57 14.99 -3.44
CA ILE A 127 -14.84 14.53 -4.63
C ILE A 127 -13.55 13.82 -4.22
N ARG A 128 -12.80 14.37 -3.25
CA ARG A 128 -11.58 13.72 -2.74
C ARG A 128 -11.85 12.35 -2.16
N VAL A 129 -12.88 12.22 -1.33
CA VAL A 129 -13.27 10.93 -0.74
C VAL A 129 -13.73 9.95 -1.82
N LEU A 130 -14.57 10.39 -2.77
CA LEU A 130 -15.00 9.55 -3.90
C LEU A 130 -13.81 8.96 -4.65
N TYR A 131 -12.85 9.80 -5.05
CA TYR A 131 -11.67 9.35 -5.78
C TYR A 131 -10.66 8.60 -4.92
N SER A 132 -10.57 8.88 -3.62
CA SER A 132 -9.71 8.13 -2.69
C SER A 132 -10.23 6.69 -2.50
N GLU A 133 -11.55 6.49 -2.48
CA GLU A 133 -12.15 5.15 -2.43
C GLU A 133 -12.08 4.43 -3.80
N MET A 134 -12.20 5.16 -4.92
CA MET A 134 -11.89 4.59 -6.24
C MET A 134 -10.43 4.12 -6.32
N GLY A 135 -9.49 4.92 -5.83
CA GLY A 135 -8.08 4.57 -5.72
C GLY A 135 -7.84 3.35 -4.82
N ARG A 136 -8.67 3.18 -3.77
CA ARG A 136 -8.66 1.98 -2.91
C ARG A 136 -9.09 0.73 -3.66
N ILE A 137 -10.19 0.80 -4.41
CA ILE A 137 -10.65 -0.33 -5.23
C ILE A 137 -9.61 -0.66 -6.32
N LEU A 138 -9.05 0.33 -6.99
CA LEU A 138 -7.98 0.14 -7.98
C LEU A 138 -6.76 -0.60 -7.42
N ASN A 139 -6.40 -0.32 -6.17
CA ASN A 139 -5.27 -0.94 -5.48
C ASN A 139 -5.60 -2.36 -5.03
N HIS A 140 -6.71 -2.56 -4.32
CA HIS A 140 -7.11 -3.89 -3.86
C HIS A 140 -7.40 -4.86 -5.01
N LEU A 141 -7.98 -4.39 -6.13
CA LEU A 141 -8.15 -5.23 -7.32
C LEU A 141 -6.80 -5.68 -7.87
N LEU A 142 -5.82 -4.78 -7.96
CA LEU A 142 -4.50 -5.16 -8.44
C LEU A 142 -3.87 -6.17 -7.48
N ASN A 143 -3.85 -5.87 -6.19
CA ASN A 143 -3.21 -6.73 -5.20
C ASN A 143 -3.86 -8.11 -5.11
N ALA A 144 -5.17 -8.18 -4.88
CA ALA A 144 -5.89 -9.45 -4.70
C ALA A 144 -5.74 -10.36 -5.93
N THR A 145 -5.74 -9.79 -7.13
CA THR A 145 -5.60 -10.57 -8.36
C THR A 145 -4.15 -10.94 -8.66
N MET A 146 -3.19 -10.05 -8.39
CA MET A 146 -1.77 -10.34 -8.58
C MET A 146 -1.24 -11.34 -7.55
N GLN A 147 -1.67 -11.27 -6.29
CA GLN A 147 -1.40 -12.31 -5.29
C GLN A 147 -1.92 -13.67 -5.77
N ALA A 148 -3.11 -13.70 -6.40
CA ALA A 148 -3.63 -14.94 -6.99
C ALA A 148 -2.74 -15.44 -8.15
N MET A 149 -2.21 -14.54 -8.98
CA MET A 149 -1.26 -14.86 -10.05
C MET A 149 0.05 -15.43 -9.52
N ASP A 150 0.61 -14.84 -8.46
CA ASP A 150 1.85 -15.30 -7.83
C ASP A 150 1.74 -16.69 -7.19
N VAL A 151 0.52 -17.08 -6.80
CA VAL A 151 0.20 -18.43 -6.31
C VAL A 151 -0.14 -19.40 -7.47
N GLY A 152 -0.40 -18.87 -8.67
CA GLY A 152 -0.55 -19.64 -9.92
C GLY A 152 -1.89 -19.47 -10.66
N ALA A 153 -2.81 -18.63 -10.18
CA ALA A 153 -4.11 -18.39 -10.81
C ALA A 153 -4.04 -17.24 -11.84
N LEU A 154 -4.11 -17.57 -13.13
CA LEU A 154 -3.95 -16.59 -14.22
C LEU A 154 -5.24 -15.85 -14.62
N THR A 155 -6.41 -16.41 -14.32
CA THR A 155 -7.71 -15.84 -14.72
C THR A 155 -8.12 -14.59 -13.94
N PRO A 156 -8.01 -14.53 -12.59
CA PRO A 156 -8.44 -13.36 -11.81
C PRO A 156 -7.83 -12.02 -12.25
N PRO A 157 -6.52 -11.92 -12.57
CA PRO A 157 -5.94 -10.68 -13.08
C PRO A 157 -6.67 -10.13 -14.29
N LEU A 158 -7.01 -10.97 -15.26
CA LEU A 158 -7.64 -10.52 -16.51
C LEU A 158 -9.02 -9.92 -16.24
N TRP A 159 -9.82 -10.54 -15.37
CA TRP A 159 -11.14 -10.02 -14.97
C TRP A 159 -11.02 -8.75 -14.13
N GLY A 160 -10.08 -8.72 -13.18
CA GLY A 160 -9.82 -7.52 -12.38
C GLY A 160 -9.34 -6.35 -13.22
N HIS A 161 -8.50 -6.59 -14.24
CA HIS A 161 -7.99 -5.54 -15.12
C HIS A 161 -9.07 -4.90 -15.99
N GLU A 162 -10.14 -5.63 -16.37
CA GLU A 162 -11.28 -5.04 -17.07
C GLU A 162 -11.96 -3.96 -16.22
N GLU A 163 -12.24 -4.26 -14.95
CA GLU A 163 -12.85 -3.31 -14.02
C GLU A 163 -11.91 -2.15 -13.69
N ARG A 164 -10.61 -2.42 -13.55
CA ARG A 164 -9.60 -1.37 -13.37
C ARG A 164 -9.53 -0.43 -14.58
N GLU A 165 -9.70 -0.94 -15.79
CA GLU A 165 -9.71 -0.11 -17.01
C GLU A 165 -10.90 0.86 -17.00
N LYS A 166 -12.09 0.41 -16.61
CA LYS A 166 -13.28 1.26 -16.47
C LYS A 166 -13.03 2.40 -15.47
N LEU A 167 -12.39 2.09 -14.33
CA LEU A 167 -11.99 3.09 -13.33
C LEU A 167 -10.94 4.08 -13.88
N MET A 168 -9.96 3.62 -14.67
CA MET A 168 -8.97 4.50 -15.31
C MET A 168 -9.59 5.43 -16.36
N VAL A 169 -10.67 5.01 -17.04
CA VAL A 169 -11.44 5.90 -17.94
C VAL A 169 -12.11 7.02 -17.14
N PHE A 170 -12.57 6.77 -15.91
CA PHE A 170 -13.09 7.82 -15.04
C PHE A 170 -11.99 8.79 -14.57
N TYR A 171 -10.76 8.31 -14.37
CA TYR A 171 -9.60 9.18 -14.12
C TYR A 171 -9.33 10.07 -15.33
N GLU A 172 -9.30 9.48 -16.53
CA GLU A 172 -9.07 10.21 -17.77
C GLU A 172 -10.12 11.29 -18.00
N ARG A 173 -11.40 11.01 -17.74
CA ARG A 173 -12.47 12.00 -17.90
C ARG A 173 -12.40 13.14 -16.89
N ALA A 174 -11.83 12.93 -15.71
CA ALA A 174 -11.70 13.96 -14.68
C ALA A 174 -10.45 14.83 -14.84
N CYS A 175 -9.30 14.23 -15.18
CA CYS A 175 -8.01 14.94 -15.21
C CYS A 175 -7.30 14.92 -16.57
N GLY A 176 -7.75 14.12 -17.52
CA GLY A 176 -7.12 13.91 -18.83
C GLY A 176 -6.00 12.87 -18.84
N ALA A 177 -5.72 12.22 -17.70
CA ALA A 177 -4.69 11.18 -17.57
C ALA A 177 -5.26 9.91 -16.93
N ARG A 178 -4.73 8.75 -17.32
CA ARG A 178 -5.23 7.45 -16.86
C ARG A 178 -4.68 6.98 -15.50
N LEU A 179 -3.51 7.46 -15.10
CA LEU A 179 -2.83 7.07 -13.85
C LEU A 179 -2.42 8.31 -13.06
N HIS A 180 -1.37 9.00 -13.49
CA HIS A 180 -0.85 10.19 -12.81
C HIS A 180 -1.75 11.40 -13.08
N ALA A 181 -2.61 11.72 -12.12
CA ALA A 181 -3.75 12.61 -12.31
C ALA A 181 -3.42 14.08 -12.02
N ASN A 182 -2.52 14.38 -11.07
CA ASN A 182 -2.23 15.76 -10.65
C ASN A 182 -3.51 16.56 -10.35
N TYR A 183 -4.49 15.88 -9.73
CA TYR A 183 -5.89 16.30 -9.67
C TYR A 183 -6.21 16.95 -8.34
N PHE A 184 -5.74 16.36 -7.24
CA PHE A 184 -5.84 17.00 -5.93
C PHE A 184 -4.85 18.14 -5.84
N ARG A 185 -5.32 19.28 -5.31
CA ARG A 185 -4.53 20.48 -5.12
C ARG A 185 -4.73 21.00 -3.71
N PRO A 186 -3.73 21.65 -3.10
CA PRO A 186 -3.95 22.38 -1.87
C PRO A 186 -5.12 23.36 -2.02
N GLY A 187 -6.12 23.25 -1.14
CA GLY A 187 -7.38 24.00 -1.19
C GLY A 187 -8.52 23.31 -1.94
N GLY A 188 -8.40 22.02 -2.29
CA GLY A 188 -9.48 21.21 -2.85
C GLY A 188 -9.08 20.38 -4.06
N VAL A 189 -9.79 20.56 -5.17
CA VAL A 189 -9.61 19.75 -6.39
C VAL A 189 -9.49 20.66 -7.61
N HIS A 190 -8.63 20.33 -8.58
CA HIS A 190 -8.30 21.23 -9.68
C HIS A 190 -9.50 21.61 -10.57
N GLN A 191 -10.35 20.65 -10.92
CA GLN A 191 -11.50 20.82 -11.81
C GLN A 191 -12.71 20.04 -11.25
N ASP A 192 -13.91 20.60 -11.42
CA ASP A 192 -15.15 19.93 -11.00
C ASP A 192 -15.52 18.78 -11.95
N LEU A 193 -16.32 17.84 -11.44
CA LEU A 193 -16.84 16.71 -12.21
C LEU A 193 -18.05 17.13 -13.04
N THR A 194 -18.19 16.54 -14.23
CA THR A 194 -19.41 16.68 -15.01
C THR A 194 -20.53 15.82 -14.43
N PRO A 195 -21.81 16.26 -14.50
CA PRO A 195 -22.93 15.45 -14.02
C PRO A 195 -23.01 14.06 -14.67
N GLU A 196 -22.70 13.96 -15.97
CA GLU A 196 -22.65 12.69 -16.70
C GLU A 196 -21.65 11.70 -16.09
N LEU A 197 -20.48 12.19 -15.63
CA LEU A 197 -19.48 11.35 -15.02
C LEU A 197 -19.96 10.78 -13.67
N ILE A 198 -20.70 11.58 -12.90
CA ILE A 198 -21.29 11.12 -11.63
C ILE A 198 -22.29 10.00 -11.87
N ASP A 199 -23.12 10.12 -12.92
CA ASP A 199 -24.08 9.08 -13.29
C ASP A 199 -23.39 7.80 -13.78
N ASP A 200 -22.30 7.93 -14.53
CA ASP A 200 -21.53 6.79 -15.02
C ASP A 200 -20.83 6.03 -13.89
N ILE A 201 -20.24 6.74 -12.91
CA ILE A 201 -19.68 6.12 -11.71
C ILE A 201 -20.78 5.43 -10.91
N GLY A 202 -21.97 6.04 -10.79
CA GLY A 202 -23.11 5.42 -10.13
C GLY A 202 -23.59 4.13 -10.78
N ARG A 203 -23.58 4.05 -12.12
CA ARG A 203 -23.88 2.81 -12.85
C ARG A 203 -22.83 1.72 -12.58
N TRP A 204 -21.55 2.10 -12.59
CA TRP A 204 -20.47 1.18 -12.30
C TRP A 204 -20.53 0.63 -10.86
N CYS A 205 -20.84 1.46 -9.86
CA CYS A 205 -21.03 1.01 -8.48
C CYS A 205 -22.10 -0.09 -8.34
N ALA A 206 -23.18 -0.02 -9.13
CA ALA A 206 -24.24 -1.03 -9.10
C ALA A 206 -23.83 -2.35 -9.78
N GLU A 207 -22.96 -2.31 -10.79
CA GLU A 207 -22.51 -3.49 -11.54
C GLU A 207 -21.33 -4.22 -10.87
N PHE A 208 -20.44 -3.47 -10.21
CA PHE A 208 -19.19 -3.99 -9.67
C PHE A 208 -19.35 -5.10 -8.61
N PRO A 209 -20.31 -5.07 -7.66
CA PRO A 209 -20.49 -6.15 -6.68
C PRO A 209 -20.71 -7.53 -7.31
N ALA A 210 -21.41 -7.60 -8.44
CA ALA A 210 -21.62 -8.86 -9.16
C ALA A 210 -20.29 -9.38 -9.74
N LYS A 211 -19.46 -8.50 -10.30
CA LYS A 211 -18.13 -8.84 -10.83
C LYS A 211 -17.16 -9.25 -9.74
N LEU A 212 -17.23 -8.61 -8.58
CA LEU A 212 -16.44 -9.00 -7.42
C LEU A 212 -16.84 -10.40 -6.92
N ALA A 213 -18.15 -10.72 -6.91
CA ALA A 213 -18.64 -12.04 -6.54
C ALA A 213 -18.17 -13.12 -7.54
N ASP A 214 -18.10 -12.82 -8.84
CA ASP A 214 -17.54 -13.73 -9.84
C ASP A 214 -16.07 -14.06 -9.54
N ILE A 215 -15.24 -13.06 -9.19
CA ILE A 215 -13.83 -13.25 -8.81
C ILE A 215 -13.72 -14.06 -7.52
N GLU A 216 -14.54 -13.74 -6.52
CA GLU A 216 -14.58 -14.43 -5.22
C GLU A 216 -14.96 -15.91 -5.38
N SER A 217 -15.92 -16.22 -6.26
CA SER A 217 -16.35 -17.60 -6.52
C SER A 217 -15.21 -18.51 -6.99
N LEU A 218 -14.22 -17.95 -7.69
CA LEU A 218 -13.10 -18.69 -8.26
C LEU A 218 -11.93 -18.83 -7.28
N VAL A 219 -11.71 -17.81 -6.44
CA VAL A 219 -10.53 -17.74 -5.56
C VAL A 219 -10.87 -18.15 -4.13
N THR A 220 -11.98 -17.66 -3.58
CA THR A 220 -12.21 -17.71 -2.13
C THR A 220 -12.49 -19.12 -1.64
N GLU A 221 -13.31 -19.89 -2.34
CA GLU A 221 -13.59 -21.29 -1.94
C GLU A 221 -12.59 -22.30 -2.51
N ASN A 222 -11.57 -21.84 -3.23
CA ASN A 222 -10.59 -22.73 -3.84
C ASN A 222 -9.66 -23.34 -2.78
N ARG A 223 -9.68 -24.68 -2.71
CA ARG A 223 -8.82 -25.46 -1.79
C ARG A 223 -7.33 -25.14 -1.97
N ILE A 224 -6.84 -25.02 -3.19
CA ILE A 224 -5.41 -24.78 -3.46
C ILE A 224 -5.01 -23.40 -2.94
N PHE A 225 -5.87 -22.40 -3.14
CA PHE A 225 -5.62 -21.05 -2.68
C PHE A 225 -5.65 -20.96 -1.15
N LYS A 226 -6.59 -21.65 -0.49
CA LYS A 226 -6.60 -21.77 0.99
C LYS A 226 -5.33 -22.47 1.49
N GLN A 227 -4.92 -23.59 0.90
CA GLN A 227 -3.69 -24.31 1.28
C GLN A 227 -2.41 -23.46 1.15
N ARG A 228 -2.40 -22.45 0.29
CA ARG A 228 -1.25 -21.57 0.03
C ARG A 228 -1.28 -20.25 0.78
N ASN A 229 -2.32 -19.96 1.55
CA ASN A 229 -2.44 -18.68 2.29
C ASN A 229 -2.87 -18.85 3.75
N VAL A 230 -3.57 -19.93 4.10
CA VAL A 230 -3.94 -20.24 5.48
C VAL A 230 -2.68 -20.69 6.24
N ASP A 231 -2.52 -20.21 7.46
CA ASP A 231 -1.36 -20.49 8.35
C ASP A 231 0.01 -20.02 7.81
N ILE A 232 0.03 -19.20 6.76
CA ILE A 232 1.26 -18.65 6.17
C ILE A 232 1.43 -17.19 6.56
N GLY A 233 2.64 -16.83 7.02
CA GLY A 233 2.99 -15.46 7.39
C GLY A 233 2.15 -14.92 8.55
N VAL A 234 1.88 -15.75 9.56
CA VAL A 234 1.03 -15.40 10.71
C VAL A 234 1.66 -14.29 11.53
N VAL A 235 0.90 -13.21 11.77
CA VAL A 235 1.34 -12.06 12.55
C VAL A 235 0.47 -11.91 13.80
N SER A 236 1.10 -11.95 14.98
CA SER A 236 0.42 -11.67 16.24
C SER A 236 0.18 -10.17 16.43
N LYS A 237 -0.82 -9.81 17.24
CA LYS A 237 -1.15 -8.40 17.59
C LYS A 237 0.05 -7.63 18.13
N GLU A 238 0.78 -8.23 19.06
CA GLU A 238 1.94 -7.62 19.71
C GLU A 238 3.07 -7.35 18.70
N ASN A 239 3.34 -8.32 17.83
CA ASN A 239 4.36 -8.17 16.79
C ASN A 239 3.94 -7.13 15.74
N ALA A 240 2.67 -7.11 15.34
CA ALA A 240 2.17 -6.12 14.39
C ALA A 240 2.38 -4.68 14.89
N MET A 241 2.14 -4.45 16.19
CA MET A 241 2.37 -3.16 16.83
C MET A 241 3.87 -2.86 17.02
N ALA A 242 4.67 -3.85 17.43
CA ALA A 242 6.10 -3.69 17.66
C ALA A 242 6.88 -3.34 16.39
N TRP A 243 6.52 -3.97 15.26
CA TRP A 243 7.09 -3.66 13.94
C TRP A 243 6.52 -2.39 13.29
N GLY A 244 5.49 -1.78 13.90
CA GLY A 244 4.85 -0.57 13.38
C GLY A 244 4.09 -0.79 12.08
N PHE A 245 3.49 -1.97 11.89
CA PHE A 245 2.62 -2.24 10.76
C PHE A 245 1.41 -1.31 10.77
N SER A 246 0.83 -1.09 9.59
CA SER A 246 -0.35 -0.25 9.39
C SER A 246 -1.31 -0.86 8.36
N GLY A 247 -2.56 -0.42 8.36
CA GLY A 247 -3.56 -0.79 7.37
C GLY A 247 -4.05 -2.23 7.48
N VAL A 248 -4.16 -2.90 6.33
CA VAL A 248 -4.61 -4.29 6.22
C VAL A 248 -3.77 -5.25 7.07
N MET A 249 -2.48 -4.96 7.27
CA MET A 249 -1.60 -5.78 8.13
C MET A 249 -2.02 -5.76 9.60
N LEU A 250 -2.45 -4.60 10.13
CA LEU A 250 -3.00 -4.50 11.49
C LEU A 250 -4.38 -5.14 11.55
N ARG A 251 -5.25 -4.81 10.60
CA ARG A 251 -6.64 -5.29 10.55
C ARG A 251 -6.72 -6.81 10.41
N GLY A 252 -5.84 -7.41 9.60
CA GLY A 252 -5.74 -8.86 9.47
C GLY A 252 -5.34 -9.56 10.78
N SER A 253 -4.57 -8.87 11.64
CA SER A 253 -4.09 -9.39 12.93
C SER A 253 -5.07 -9.14 14.09
N ASP A 254 -6.35 -8.89 13.81
CA ASP A 254 -7.41 -8.61 14.79
C ASP A 254 -7.22 -7.30 15.61
N ILE A 255 -6.74 -6.24 14.94
CA ILE A 255 -6.65 -4.88 15.48
C ILE A 255 -7.57 -3.96 14.66
N ALA A 256 -8.66 -3.49 15.26
CA ALA A 256 -9.62 -2.59 14.64
C ALA A 256 -9.09 -1.14 14.58
N TRP A 257 -8.06 -0.91 13.76
CA TRP A 257 -7.45 0.41 13.53
C TRP A 257 -7.63 0.86 12.07
N ASP A 258 -8.26 2.00 11.89
CA ASP A 258 -8.45 2.68 10.61
C ASP A 258 -8.46 4.19 10.85
N LEU A 259 -7.57 4.93 10.19
CA LEU A 259 -7.48 6.38 10.38
C LEU A 259 -8.76 7.10 9.96
N ARG A 260 -9.54 6.56 9.01
CA ARG A 260 -10.80 7.18 8.55
C ARG A 260 -11.85 7.27 9.63
N LYS A 261 -11.82 6.38 10.64
CA LYS A 261 -12.71 6.44 11.82
C LYS A 261 -12.02 7.01 13.06
N ALA A 262 -10.77 6.63 13.31
CA ALA A 262 -10.05 7.04 14.51
C ALA A 262 -9.66 8.52 14.48
N GLN A 263 -9.24 9.00 13.31
CA GLN A 263 -8.81 10.38 13.05
C GLN A 263 -9.39 10.85 11.72
N PRO A 264 -10.72 11.02 11.63
CA PRO A 264 -11.38 11.33 10.37
C PRO A 264 -10.81 12.62 9.78
N TYR A 265 -10.54 12.57 8.48
CA TYR A 265 -10.17 13.70 7.65
C TYR A 265 -11.25 13.92 6.59
N ASP A 266 -11.33 15.12 6.02
CA ASP A 266 -12.37 15.51 5.08
C ASP A 266 -13.78 15.10 5.58
N CYS A 267 -14.63 14.60 4.69
CA CYS A 267 -16.01 14.20 5.00
C CYS A 267 -16.15 12.72 5.40
N TYR A 268 -15.07 12.02 5.79
CA TYR A 268 -15.18 10.62 6.24
C TYR A 268 -16.03 10.47 7.51
N ALA A 269 -16.10 11.51 8.35
CA ALA A 269 -16.94 11.52 9.55
C ALA A 269 -18.44 11.40 9.25
N ASP A 270 -18.89 11.85 8.07
CA ASP A 270 -20.29 11.82 7.67
C ASP A 270 -20.68 10.52 6.95
N MET A 271 -19.73 9.60 6.74
CA MET A 271 -19.94 8.38 5.96
C MET A 271 -20.14 7.16 6.86
N GLU A 272 -21.07 6.29 6.46
CA GLU A 272 -21.37 5.05 7.18
C GLU A 272 -20.69 3.86 6.50
N PHE A 273 -19.68 3.29 7.15
CA PHE A 273 -19.00 2.07 6.72
C PHE A 273 -18.50 1.28 7.92
N ASP A 274 -18.20 0.01 7.74
CA ASP A 274 -17.71 -0.88 8.79
C ASP A 274 -16.21 -1.15 8.66
N ILE A 275 -15.51 -1.31 9.79
CA ILE A 275 -14.09 -1.71 9.79
C ILE A 275 -14.04 -3.22 9.76
N VAL A 276 -13.38 -3.76 8.73
CA VAL A 276 -13.18 -5.20 8.56
C VAL A 276 -11.95 -5.63 9.35
N VAL A 277 -12.07 -6.75 10.06
CA VAL A 277 -11.01 -7.25 10.94
C VAL A 277 -10.87 -8.77 10.71
N GLY A 278 -9.63 -9.22 10.51
CA GLY A 278 -9.26 -10.64 10.46
C GLY A 278 -9.11 -11.23 11.86
N LYS A 279 -8.91 -12.54 12.00
CA LYS A 279 -8.84 -13.21 13.31
C LYS A 279 -7.47 -13.80 13.61
N ASN A 280 -6.84 -14.38 12.61
CA ASN A 280 -5.65 -15.22 12.74
C ASN A 280 -4.37 -14.46 12.35
N GLY A 281 -4.47 -13.42 11.52
CA GLY A 281 -3.30 -12.65 11.06
C GLY A 281 -2.51 -13.30 9.91
N ASP A 282 -3.08 -14.29 9.24
CA ASP A 282 -2.50 -15.00 8.10
C ASP A 282 -2.68 -14.24 6.77
N CYS A 283 -2.06 -14.74 5.71
CA CYS A 283 -2.20 -14.15 4.36
C CYS A 283 -3.64 -14.24 3.84
N TRP A 284 -4.39 -15.26 4.28
CA TRP A 284 -5.77 -15.50 3.91
C TRP A 284 -6.73 -14.44 4.49
N ASP A 285 -6.63 -14.13 5.78
CA ASP A 285 -7.42 -13.09 6.43
C ASP A 285 -7.15 -11.72 5.80
N ARG A 286 -5.90 -11.42 5.45
CA ARG A 286 -5.55 -10.16 4.74
C ARG A 286 -6.19 -10.08 3.37
N TYR A 287 -6.27 -11.20 2.64
CA TYR A 287 -6.98 -11.26 1.37
C TYR A 287 -8.48 -10.98 1.57
N LEU A 288 -9.13 -11.62 2.54
CA LEU A 288 -10.55 -11.40 2.84
C LEU A 288 -10.84 -9.95 3.27
N VAL A 289 -9.97 -9.37 4.10
CA VAL A 289 -10.08 -7.96 4.51
C VAL A 289 -10.10 -7.03 3.29
N ARG A 290 -9.25 -7.27 2.28
CA ARG A 290 -9.23 -6.47 1.05
C ARG A 290 -10.49 -6.64 0.21
N VAL A 291 -11.00 -7.87 0.11
CA VAL A 291 -12.25 -8.14 -0.63
C VAL A 291 -13.42 -7.41 0.02
N GLU A 292 -13.52 -7.45 1.35
CA GLU A 292 -14.59 -6.75 2.06
C GLU A 292 -14.38 -5.23 2.07
N GLU A 293 -13.14 -4.74 2.16
CA GLU A 293 -12.83 -3.30 2.00
C GLU A 293 -13.28 -2.77 0.64
N MET A 294 -13.20 -3.56 -0.44
CA MET A 294 -13.76 -3.17 -1.74
C MET A 294 -15.29 -3.00 -1.68
N ARG A 295 -16.02 -3.89 -0.97
CA ARG A 295 -17.48 -3.73 -0.77
C ARG A 295 -17.81 -2.49 0.04
N GLN A 296 -17.08 -2.23 1.11
CA GLN A 296 -17.25 -1.02 1.92
C GLN A 296 -16.90 0.24 1.13
N SER A 297 -15.88 0.20 0.27
CA SER A 297 -15.53 1.31 -0.62
C SER A 297 -16.66 1.66 -1.58
N VAL A 298 -17.31 0.65 -2.19
CA VAL A 298 -18.49 0.85 -3.05
C VAL A 298 -19.63 1.52 -2.28
N ARG A 299 -19.91 1.06 -1.05
CA ARG A 299 -20.92 1.66 -0.18
C ARG A 299 -20.62 3.14 0.13
N ILE A 300 -19.36 3.48 0.37
CA ILE A 300 -18.95 4.89 0.57
C ILE A 300 -19.14 5.68 -0.73
N MET A 301 -18.75 5.12 -1.89
CA MET A 301 -18.91 5.79 -3.18
C MET A 301 -20.38 6.09 -3.50
N GLU A 302 -21.30 5.15 -3.24
CA GLU A 302 -22.74 5.37 -3.42
C GLU A 302 -23.27 6.51 -2.53
N GLN A 303 -22.83 6.59 -1.27
CA GLN A 303 -23.17 7.68 -0.36
C GLN A 303 -22.61 9.02 -0.85
N CYS A 304 -21.36 9.04 -1.31
CA CYS A 304 -20.74 10.23 -1.91
C CYS A 304 -21.53 10.71 -3.13
N ILE A 305 -21.94 9.82 -4.03
CA ILE A 305 -22.74 10.16 -5.21
C ILE A 305 -24.09 10.76 -4.80
N HIS A 306 -24.79 10.14 -3.84
CA HIS A 306 -26.07 10.66 -3.34
C HIS A 306 -25.92 12.07 -2.76
N LYS A 307 -24.87 12.32 -1.96
CA LYS A 307 -24.57 13.64 -1.41
C LYS A 307 -24.15 14.65 -2.47
N LEU A 308 -23.33 14.25 -3.45
CA LEU A 308 -22.89 15.11 -4.56
C LEU A 308 -24.06 15.57 -5.44
N ARG A 309 -25.08 14.74 -5.62
CA ARG A 309 -26.32 15.10 -6.32
C ARG A 309 -27.15 16.13 -5.57
N ASN A 310 -27.07 16.14 -4.24
CA ASN A 310 -27.82 17.06 -3.38
C ASN A 310 -27.11 18.42 -3.16
N CYS A 311 -25.82 18.53 -3.51
CA CYS A 311 -25.03 19.77 -3.45
C CYS A 311 -24.60 20.28 -4.84
N PRO A 312 -25.53 20.64 -5.75
CA PRO A 312 -25.16 21.21 -7.04
C PRO A 312 -24.67 22.66 -6.88
N GLY A 313 -23.46 22.94 -7.36
CA GLY A 313 -22.97 24.31 -7.56
C GLY A 313 -22.10 24.90 -6.44
N GLU A 314 -21.81 24.15 -5.37
CA GLU A 314 -20.81 24.54 -4.39
C GLU A 314 -19.41 24.62 -5.02
N PRO A 315 -18.52 25.51 -4.54
CA PRO A 315 -17.16 25.61 -5.04
C PRO A 315 -16.36 24.33 -4.69
N VAL A 316 -15.50 23.92 -5.61
CA VAL A 316 -14.60 22.74 -5.44
C VAL A 316 -13.21 23.13 -4.94
N LEU A 317 -12.86 24.41 -5.11
CA LEU A 317 -11.62 25.04 -4.64
C LEU A 317 -11.96 26.11 -3.62
N THR A 318 -11.08 26.31 -2.64
CA THR A 318 -11.15 27.45 -1.72
C THR A 318 -11.18 28.76 -2.50
N GLU A 319 -11.97 29.72 -2.04
CA GLU A 319 -12.12 31.04 -2.69
C GLU A 319 -10.90 31.96 -2.48
N ASP A 320 -9.95 31.57 -1.61
CA ASP A 320 -8.71 32.33 -1.42
C ASP A 320 -7.78 32.19 -2.62
N HIS A 321 -7.80 33.21 -3.49
CA HIS A 321 -6.98 33.31 -4.68
C HIS A 321 -5.48 33.48 -4.42
N LYS A 322 -5.04 33.58 -3.16
CA LYS A 322 -3.61 33.55 -2.80
C LYS A 322 -3.04 32.14 -2.76
N ILE A 323 -3.90 31.12 -2.66
CA ILE A 323 -3.51 29.72 -2.55
C ILE A 323 -4.04 28.94 -3.75
N ALA A 324 -5.34 29.09 -4.04
CA ALA A 324 -5.97 28.46 -5.20
C ALA A 324 -5.96 29.39 -6.42
N PRO A 325 -5.72 28.88 -7.64
CA PRO A 325 -5.77 29.72 -8.84
C PRO A 325 -7.21 30.17 -9.14
N PRO A 326 -7.43 31.42 -9.58
CA PRO A 326 -8.76 31.89 -9.95
C PRO A 326 -9.27 31.22 -11.23
N ARG A 327 -10.59 31.25 -11.44
CA ARG A 327 -11.21 30.64 -12.63
C ARG A 327 -10.76 31.36 -13.89
N ARG A 328 -10.60 30.63 -15.00
CA ARG A 328 -10.15 31.22 -16.29
C ARG A 328 -11.06 32.32 -16.82
N GLY A 329 -12.36 32.27 -16.51
CA GLY A 329 -13.32 33.32 -16.89
C GLY A 329 -13.06 34.64 -16.15
N GLU A 330 -12.74 34.57 -14.86
CA GLU A 330 -12.44 35.72 -14.00
C GLU A 330 -11.04 36.27 -14.26
N MET A 331 -10.04 35.40 -14.42
CA MET A 331 -8.66 35.74 -14.72
C MET A 331 -8.50 36.62 -15.98
N LYS A 332 -9.36 36.44 -16.97
CA LYS A 332 -9.35 37.25 -18.20
C LYS A 332 -10.04 38.61 -18.07
N ARG A 333 -10.78 38.85 -16.98
CA ARG A 333 -11.62 40.04 -16.78
C ARG A 333 -11.16 40.92 -15.62
N SER A 334 -10.69 40.32 -14.52
CA SER A 334 -10.19 41.03 -13.34
C SER A 334 -8.67 41.15 -13.37
N MET A 335 -8.17 42.33 -13.01
CA MET A 335 -6.75 42.59 -12.87
C MET A 335 -6.16 41.82 -11.68
N GLU A 336 -6.87 41.77 -10.54
CA GLU A 336 -6.44 41.04 -9.35
C GLU A 336 -6.29 39.54 -9.63
N ALA A 337 -7.27 38.94 -10.30
CA ALA A 337 -7.24 37.53 -10.66
C ALA A 337 -6.04 37.20 -11.57
N LEU A 338 -5.69 38.10 -12.49
CA LEU A 338 -4.51 37.94 -13.34
C LEU A 338 -3.20 38.04 -12.53
N ILE A 339 -3.11 38.98 -11.59
CA ILE A 339 -1.95 39.12 -10.70
C ILE A 339 -1.77 37.86 -9.84
N HIS A 340 -2.85 37.36 -9.24
CA HIS A 340 -2.82 36.14 -8.42
C HIS A 340 -2.42 34.93 -9.23
N HIS A 341 -3.02 34.72 -10.41
CA HIS A 341 -2.63 33.65 -11.32
C HIS A 341 -1.14 33.74 -11.71
N PHE A 342 -0.65 34.92 -12.07
CA PHE A 342 0.75 35.10 -12.45
C PHE A 342 1.71 34.76 -11.31
N LYS A 343 1.46 35.27 -10.09
CA LYS A 343 2.30 34.99 -8.91
C LYS A 343 2.27 33.52 -8.51
N LEU A 344 1.09 32.88 -8.51
CA LEU A 344 0.94 31.48 -8.12
C LEU A 344 1.71 30.52 -9.04
N TYR A 345 1.72 30.77 -10.35
CA TYR A 345 2.40 29.87 -11.30
C TYR A 345 3.89 30.20 -11.53
N THR A 346 4.37 31.36 -11.08
CA THR A 346 5.79 31.75 -11.18
C THR A 346 6.52 31.57 -9.85
N GLU A 347 6.09 32.28 -8.81
CA GLU A 347 6.66 32.21 -7.47
C GLU A 347 6.07 31.02 -6.69
N GLY A 348 4.75 30.80 -6.76
CA GLY A 348 4.06 29.87 -5.86
C GLY A 348 3.56 30.56 -4.60
N PHE A 349 2.66 29.89 -3.87
CA PHE A 349 2.20 30.38 -2.57
C PHE A 349 3.28 30.14 -1.51
N ARG A 350 3.33 31.04 -0.53
CA ARG A 350 4.18 30.92 0.65
C ARG A 350 3.40 30.26 1.77
N THR A 351 4.09 29.52 2.61
CA THR A 351 3.50 28.88 3.78
C THR A 351 4.09 29.48 5.05
N PRO A 352 3.40 29.42 6.20
CA PRO A 352 4.00 29.81 7.49
C PRO A 352 5.16 28.88 7.87
N GLU A 353 6.08 29.40 8.68
CA GLU A 353 7.13 28.60 9.32
C GLU A 353 6.51 27.58 10.29
N GLY A 354 6.90 26.31 10.19
CA GLY A 354 6.38 25.26 11.05
C GLY A 354 6.63 23.86 10.52
N GLU A 355 6.25 22.88 11.34
CA GLU A 355 6.30 21.46 11.03
C GLU A 355 4.91 20.85 11.17
N VAL A 356 4.53 19.97 10.23
CA VAL A 356 3.25 19.27 10.26
C VAL A 356 3.44 17.82 9.86
N TYR A 357 2.79 16.93 10.60
CA TYR A 357 2.58 15.55 10.20
C TYR A 357 1.12 15.34 9.84
N ALA A 358 0.87 14.87 8.63
CA ALA A 358 -0.45 14.45 8.17
C ALA A 358 -0.38 13.02 7.66
N ALA A 359 -1.36 12.22 8.06
CA ALA A 359 -1.48 10.84 7.62
C ALA A 359 -2.87 10.59 7.04
N VAL A 360 -2.92 9.73 6.03
CA VAL A 360 -4.12 9.28 5.34
C VAL A 360 -4.10 7.75 5.35
N GLU A 361 -5.28 7.14 5.45
CA GLU A 361 -5.41 5.69 5.26
C GLU A 361 -5.32 5.39 3.76
N ALA A 362 -4.11 5.24 3.24
CA ALA A 362 -3.90 4.71 1.90
C ALA A 362 -4.34 3.24 1.84
N PRO A 363 -4.59 2.65 0.66
CA PRO A 363 -5.05 1.27 0.55
C PRO A 363 -4.03 0.26 1.10
N LYS A 364 -2.74 0.61 1.06
CA LYS A 364 -1.64 -0.17 1.62
C LYS A 364 -1.49 0.01 3.15
N GLY A 365 -2.00 1.12 3.71
CA GLY A 365 -1.95 1.45 5.13
C GLY A 365 -1.73 2.93 5.41
N GLU A 366 -1.12 3.24 6.54
CA GLU A 366 -0.86 4.63 6.95
C GLU A 366 0.22 5.23 6.05
N PHE A 367 -0.21 6.12 5.14
CA PHE A 367 0.73 6.95 4.39
C PHE A 367 0.81 8.33 5.04
N GLY A 368 2.01 8.66 5.52
CA GLY A 368 2.27 9.89 6.26
C GLY A 368 3.22 10.83 5.54
N VAL A 369 2.92 12.12 5.59
CA VAL A 369 3.79 13.19 5.11
C VAL A 369 4.19 14.04 6.32
N TYR A 370 5.49 14.06 6.61
CA TYR A 370 6.09 15.02 7.53
C TYR A 370 6.71 16.15 6.71
N LEU A 371 6.16 17.34 6.88
CA LEU A 371 6.51 18.52 6.10
C LEU A 371 7.03 19.62 7.03
N VAL A 372 8.22 20.12 6.73
CA VAL A 372 8.86 21.24 7.42
C VAL A 372 8.93 22.42 6.47
N SER A 373 8.45 23.57 6.92
CA SER A 373 8.48 24.84 6.19
C SER A 373 9.32 25.88 6.91
N ASP A 374 10.14 26.61 6.15
CA ASP A 374 10.95 27.75 6.55
C ASP A 374 10.30 29.09 6.17
N GLY A 375 8.99 29.12 5.92
CA GLY A 375 8.28 30.35 5.56
C GLY A 375 8.36 30.69 4.07
N THR A 376 9.06 29.88 3.28
CA THR A 376 9.24 30.11 1.84
C THR A 376 8.14 29.46 0.99
N ASN A 377 8.29 29.55 -0.33
CA ASN A 377 7.43 28.92 -1.34
C ASN A 377 7.83 27.47 -1.65
N LYS A 378 8.87 26.96 -0.99
CA LYS A 378 9.40 25.61 -1.16
C LYS A 378 9.39 24.91 0.21
N PRO A 379 9.11 23.61 0.27
CA PRO A 379 9.28 22.89 1.52
C PRO A 379 10.77 22.78 1.85
N TYR A 380 11.12 23.10 3.09
CA TYR A 380 12.49 22.93 3.58
C TYR A 380 12.88 21.45 3.62
N ARG A 381 11.97 20.61 4.13
CA ARG A 381 12.12 19.16 4.16
C ARG A 381 10.76 18.49 4.02
N VAL A 382 10.70 17.46 3.18
CA VAL A 382 9.56 16.54 3.11
C VAL A 382 10.07 15.13 3.39
N LYS A 383 9.59 14.51 4.46
CA LYS A 383 9.84 13.11 4.77
C LYS A 383 8.56 12.31 4.56
N LEU A 384 8.67 11.25 3.78
CA LEU A 384 7.54 10.40 3.44
C LEU A 384 7.61 9.11 4.26
N SER A 385 6.56 8.86 5.02
CA SER A 385 6.37 7.63 5.79
C SER A 385 5.50 6.69 4.96
N ALA A 386 6.13 5.78 4.21
CA ALA A 386 5.41 4.80 3.41
C ALA A 386 5.13 3.51 4.18
N PRO A 387 3.91 2.95 4.07
CA PRO A 387 3.53 1.71 4.77
C PRO A 387 4.37 0.52 4.31
N GLY A 388 4.60 0.36 3.00
CA GLY A 388 5.36 -0.77 2.46
C GLY A 388 6.78 -0.87 3.01
N PHE A 389 7.43 0.25 3.34
CA PHE A 389 8.77 0.21 3.95
C PHE A 389 8.77 -0.41 5.36
N ARG A 390 7.75 -0.10 6.17
CA ARG A 390 7.59 -0.70 7.51
C ARG A 390 7.25 -2.19 7.37
N HIS A 391 6.41 -2.54 6.40
CA HIS A 391 6.05 -3.93 6.12
C HIS A 391 7.26 -4.77 5.70
N LEU A 392 8.10 -4.25 4.82
CA LEU A 392 9.26 -4.97 4.29
C LEU A 392 10.36 -5.20 5.34
N GLN A 393 10.44 -4.36 6.38
CA GLN A 393 11.39 -4.56 7.48
C GLN A 393 11.19 -5.91 8.17
N ALA A 394 9.94 -6.36 8.28
CA ALA A 394 9.58 -7.61 8.95
C ALA A 394 9.67 -8.84 8.02
N MET A 395 10.13 -8.68 6.78
CA MET A 395 10.18 -9.76 5.79
C MET A 395 11.04 -10.93 6.27
N ASP A 396 12.17 -10.68 6.92
CA ASP A 396 13.01 -11.74 7.50
C ASP A 396 12.23 -12.56 8.54
N TRP A 397 11.62 -11.89 9.52
CA TRP A 397 10.87 -12.55 10.58
C TRP A 397 9.67 -13.35 10.03
N MET A 398 8.92 -12.80 9.08
CA MET A 398 7.72 -13.44 8.54
C MET A 398 8.01 -14.65 7.65
N ASN A 399 9.20 -14.75 7.03
CA ASN A 399 9.54 -15.88 6.16
C ASN A 399 10.31 -16.99 6.87
N ARG A 400 10.81 -16.76 8.09
CA ARG A 400 11.56 -17.79 8.84
C ARG A 400 10.69 -19.01 9.11
N GLY A 401 11.18 -20.18 8.71
CA GLY A 401 10.49 -21.46 8.90
C GLY A 401 9.42 -21.77 7.84
N HIS A 402 9.23 -20.89 6.85
CA HIS A 402 8.36 -21.15 5.70
C HIS A 402 9.15 -21.72 4.52
N MET A 403 8.43 -22.31 3.56
CA MET A 403 9.04 -22.84 2.34
C MET A 403 9.34 -21.72 1.34
N LEU A 404 10.28 -21.95 0.42
CA LEU A 404 10.59 -20.99 -0.66
C LEU A 404 9.35 -20.56 -1.46
N ALA A 405 8.39 -21.47 -1.67
CA ALA A 405 7.15 -21.17 -2.39
C ALA A 405 6.25 -20.19 -1.62
N ASP A 406 6.29 -20.17 -0.29
CA ASP A 406 5.45 -19.31 0.54
C ASP A 406 5.96 -17.87 0.57
N VAL A 407 7.24 -17.66 0.24
CA VAL A 407 7.84 -16.31 0.14
C VAL A 407 7.10 -15.44 -0.87
N SER A 408 6.64 -16.00 -1.99
CA SER A 408 5.85 -15.25 -2.97
C SER A 408 4.46 -14.90 -2.45
N ALA A 409 3.82 -15.81 -1.72
CA ALA A 409 2.51 -15.56 -1.12
C ALA A 409 2.59 -14.47 -0.02
N ILE A 410 3.63 -14.53 0.83
CA ILE A 410 3.90 -13.51 1.85
C ILE A 410 4.16 -12.15 1.19
N LEU A 411 5.01 -12.11 0.16
CA LEU A 411 5.32 -10.88 -0.57
C LEU A 411 4.07 -10.27 -1.22
N GLY A 412 3.25 -11.08 -1.89
CA GLY A 412 1.97 -10.64 -2.46
C GLY A 412 1.01 -10.13 -1.38
N SER A 413 0.94 -10.81 -0.24
CA SER A 413 0.07 -10.41 0.88
C SER A 413 0.41 -9.05 1.47
N LEU A 414 1.64 -8.56 1.31
CA LEU A 414 2.09 -7.26 1.83
C LEU A 414 1.70 -6.07 0.95
N ASP A 415 1.29 -6.30 -0.30
CA ASP A 415 0.95 -5.23 -1.24
C ASP A 415 2.12 -4.28 -1.56
N MET A 416 3.26 -4.82 -1.95
CA MET A 416 4.49 -4.03 -2.10
C MET A 416 4.56 -3.31 -3.45
N VAL A 417 4.74 -1.98 -3.41
CA VAL A 417 5.12 -1.17 -4.58
C VAL A 417 6.46 -0.49 -4.30
N PHE A 418 7.51 -0.87 -5.02
CA PHE A 418 8.86 -0.39 -4.71
C PHE A 418 9.06 1.10 -4.95
N GLY A 419 8.17 1.78 -5.68
CA GLY A 419 8.22 3.23 -5.85
C GLY A 419 7.99 4.01 -4.55
N GLU A 420 7.17 3.48 -3.63
CA GLU A 420 6.98 4.07 -2.29
C GLU A 420 8.00 3.55 -1.27
N VAL A 421 8.67 2.42 -1.53
CA VAL A 421 9.76 1.91 -0.68
C VAL A 421 11.07 2.63 -0.98
N ASP A 422 11.37 2.90 -2.24
CA ASP A 422 12.63 3.52 -2.66
C ASP A 422 12.43 5.02 -2.96
N ARG A 423 12.09 5.79 -1.92
CA ARG A 423 11.76 7.23 -2.02
C ARG A 423 12.98 8.09 -2.30
#